data_AF-A0A1S1QX06-F1
#
_entry.id   AF-A0A1S1QX06-F1
#
_cell.length_a   1.000
_cell.length_b   1.000
_cell.length_c   1.000
_cell.angle_alpha   90.00
_cell.angle_beta   90.00
_cell.angle_gamma   90.00
#
_symmetry.space_group_name_H-M   'P 1'
#
loop_
_entity.id
_entity.type
_entity.pdbx_description
1 polymer ?
#
loop_
_entity_poly.entity_id
_entity_poly.type
_entity_poly.pdbx_seq_one_letter_code
_entity_poly.pdbx_strand_id
1 'polypeptide(L)'
;MGVRGAPSRRAALALPATGLAVTGLATIAGCTESRPAGAPAPPPVDLAAARAAARTEHDLLADYDAVIARHPALAALLGGLRAHHTQHLAALAAQVPALATASPDGATPGGPSATALATPSGTTTAPAVGASPSGSAGAQPGADDSPAARASALAELATAERTAADAHRASCLAATSGLAPLLASLRAAESCHADLLSLAGPAG
;
A
#
# COMPACT_ATOMS: atom_id res chain seq x y z
N MET A 1 -57.52 22.91 34.95
CA MET A 1 -57.08 21.69 35.67
C MET A 1 -57.68 20.49 34.96
N GLY A 2 -56.90 19.44 34.67
CA GLY A 2 -57.36 18.25 33.92
C GLY A 2 -57.02 18.27 32.43
N VAL A 3 -56.10 17.40 31.99
CA VAL A 3 -55.64 17.28 30.60
C VAL A 3 -56.58 16.38 29.78
N ARG A 4 -56.79 16.69 28.50
CA ARG A 4 -57.52 15.79 27.58
C ARG A 4 -56.63 14.62 27.19
N GLY A 5 -57.14 13.39 27.30
CA GLY A 5 -56.42 12.19 26.87
C GLY A 5 -56.40 12.03 25.35
N ALA A 6 -55.41 11.27 24.86
CA ALA A 6 -55.39 10.74 23.49
C ALA A 6 -54.96 9.26 23.55
N PRO A 7 -55.75 8.31 23.00
CA PRO A 7 -55.39 6.90 22.95
C PRO A 7 -54.25 6.60 21.96
N SER A 8 -53.74 5.37 22.04
CA SER A 8 -52.42 4.96 21.57
C SER A 8 -52.21 4.89 20.04
N ARG A 9 -50.95 5.11 19.63
CA ARG A 9 -50.44 5.07 18.25
C ARG A 9 -50.36 3.64 17.68
N ARG A 10 -51.48 2.93 17.55
CA ARG A 10 -51.54 1.57 16.96
C ARG A 10 -52.70 1.40 15.95
N ALA A 11 -52.80 2.30 14.97
CA ALA A 11 -53.76 2.17 13.85
C ALA A 11 -53.39 3.04 12.63
N ALA A 12 -52.23 2.80 11.99
CA ALA A 12 -51.85 3.31 10.65
C ALA A 12 -50.55 2.62 10.21
N LEU A 13 -50.38 2.06 9.01
CA LEU A 13 -51.32 1.79 7.92
C LEU A 13 -51.17 0.33 7.46
N ALA A 14 -52.26 -0.28 6.99
CA ALA A 14 -52.18 -1.45 6.12
C ALA A 14 -52.05 -0.95 4.67
N LEU A 15 -51.04 -1.40 3.92
CA LEU A 15 -50.94 -1.18 2.48
C LEU A 15 -51.29 -2.48 1.73
N PRO A 16 -52.07 -2.41 0.63
CA PRO A 16 -52.38 -3.58 -0.17
C PRO A 16 -51.18 -4.02 -1.01
N ALA A 17 -50.95 -5.34 -1.09
CA ALA A 17 -49.95 -5.92 -1.96
C ALA A 17 -50.46 -5.98 -3.41
N THR A 18 -50.10 -4.98 -4.22
CA THR A 18 -50.21 -5.06 -5.69
C THR A 18 -48.89 -5.59 -6.25
N GLY A 19 -48.87 -6.84 -6.70
CA GLY A 19 -47.68 -7.45 -7.29
C GLY A 19 -47.32 -6.82 -8.63
N LEU A 20 -46.09 -6.32 -8.74
CA LEU A 20 -45.44 -6.03 -10.03
C LEU A 20 -44.30 -7.03 -10.19
N ALA A 21 -44.40 -7.92 -11.17
CA ALA A 21 -43.35 -8.87 -11.48
C ALA A 21 -42.18 -8.15 -12.17
N VAL A 22 -41.13 -7.84 -11.41
CA VAL A 22 -39.84 -7.42 -11.95
C VAL A 22 -38.89 -8.60 -11.88
N THR A 23 -38.73 -9.29 -13.02
CA THR A 23 -37.65 -10.25 -13.22
C THR A 23 -36.31 -9.52 -13.28
N GLY A 24 -35.43 -9.76 -12.31
CA GLY A 24 -34.05 -9.27 -12.35
C GLY A 24 -33.57 -8.70 -11.02
N LEU A 25 -33.24 -9.56 -10.05
CA LEU A 25 -32.22 -9.21 -9.06
C LEU A 25 -30.86 -9.18 -9.78
N ALA A 26 -30.53 -8.03 -10.37
CA ALA A 26 -29.13 -7.70 -10.60
C ALA A 26 -28.48 -7.60 -9.22
N THR A 27 -27.49 -8.46 -8.96
CA THR A 27 -26.65 -8.34 -7.77
C THR A 27 -26.01 -6.96 -7.74
N ILE A 28 -25.79 -6.43 -6.54
CA ILE A 28 -24.89 -5.28 -6.33
C ILE A 28 -23.46 -5.77 -6.55
N ALA A 29 -23.10 -6.04 -7.80
CA ALA A 29 -21.72 -6.16 -8.21
C ALA A 29 -21.09 -4.79 -7.98
N GLY A 30 -20.16 -4.70 -7.03
CA GLY A 30 -19.32 -3.51 -6.87
C GLY A 30 -18.66 -3.19 -8.21
N CYS A 31 -18.55 -1.90 -8.56
CA CYS A 31 -18.27 -1.41 -9.90
C CYS A 31 -16.89 -1.83 -10.45
N THR A 32 -16.75 -3.08 -10.85
CA THR A 32 -15.67 -3.59 -11.70
C THR A 32 -16.12 -3.41 -13.15
N GLU A 33 -15.94 -2.19 -13.66
CA GLU A 33 -16.08 -1.89 -15.09
C GLU A 33 -15.14 -2.81 -15.86
N SER A 34 -15.70 -3.91 -16.37
CA SER A 34 -14.93 -5.02 -16.90
C SER A 34 -14.52 -4.66 -18.32
N ARG A 35 -13.31 -4.11 -18.45
CA ARG A 35 -12.82 -3.56 -19.72
C ARG A 35 -12.99 -4.57 -20.86
N PRO A 36 -13.66 -4.22 -21.96
CA PRO A 36 -13.94 -5.16 -23.03
C PRO A 36 -12.64 -5.70 -23.64
N ALA A 37 -12.61 -7.01 -23.88
CA ALA A 37 -11.49 -7.67 -24.54
C ALA A 37 -11.26 -7.06 -25.93
N GLY A 38 -10.02 -6.64 -26.20
CA GLY A 38 -9.67 -5.89 -27.43
C GLY A 38 -9.60 -4.37 -27.27
N ALA A 39 -9.71 -3.83 -26.05
CA ALA A 39 -9.40 -2.42 -25.80
C ALA A 39 -7.98 -2.04 -26.27
N PRO A 40 -7.78 -0.81 -26.80
CA PRO A 40 -6.44 -0.34 -27.21
C PRO A 40 -5.42 -0.44 -26.08
N ALA A 41 -4.16 -0.65 -26.45
CA ALA A 41 -3.05 -0.66 -25.50
C ALA A 41 -3.03 0.67 -24.70
N PRO A 42 -2.73 0.63 -23.39
CA PRO A 42 -2.62 1.83 -22.57
C PRO A 42 -1.55 2.77 -23.13
N PRO A 43 -1.72 4.10 -23.03
CA PRO A 43 -0.69 5.02 -23.49
C PRO A 43 0.60 4.79 -22.67
N PRO A 44 1.79 4.98 -23.25
CA PRO A 44 3.06 4.62 -22.61
C PRO A 44 3.26 5.24 -21.22
N VAL A 45 2.73 6.45 -21.00
CA VAL A 45 2.77 7.15 -19.71
C VAL A 45 1.93 6.46 -18.63
N ASP A 46 0.75 5.93 -18.98
CA ASP A 46 -0.10 5.19 -18.02
C ASP A 46 0.52 3.83 -17.68
N LEU A 47 1.13 3.15 -18.67
CA LEU A 47 1.85 1.91 -18.40
C LEU A 47 3.07 2.15 -17.49
N ALA A 48 3.79 3.26 -17.68
CA ALA A 48 4.90 3.65 -16.82
C ALA A 48 4.43 4.00 -15.40
N ALA A 49 3.35 4.79 -15.26
CA ALA A 49 2.77 5.16 -13.98
C ALA A 49 2.19 3.95 -13.22
N ALA A 50 1.47 3.07 -13.90
CA ALA A 50 0.93 1.84 -13.29
C ALA A 50 2.05 0.88 -12.84
N ARG A 51 3.15 0.78 -13.60
CA ARG A 51 4.35 0.03 -13.18
C ARG A 51 5.07 0.68 -12.00
N ALA A 52 5.05 2.01 -11.88
CA ALA A 52 5.61 2.71 -10.73
C ALA A 52 4.78 2.43 -9.47
N ALA A 53 3.46 2.65 -9.54
CA ALA A 53 2.53 2.33 -8.46
C ALA A 53 2.64 0.86 -8.01
N ALA A 54 2.67 -0.08 -8.96
CA ALA A 54 2.81 -1.51 -8.63
C ALA A 54 4.11 -1.84 -7.88
N ARG A 55 5.24 -1.17 -8.18
CA ARG A 55 6.47 -1.35 -7.38
C ARG A 55 6.29 -0.82 -5.96
N THR A 56 5.73 0.39 -5.81
CA THR A 56 5.44 0.98 -4.49
C THR A 56 4.57 0.07 -3.61
N GLU A 57 3.50 -0.52 -4.14
CA GLU A 57 2.67 -1.48 -3.40
C GLU A 57 3.42 -2.78 -3.06
N HIS A 58 4.32 -3.26 -3.93
CA HIS A 58 5.16 -4.43 -3.65
C HIS A 58 6.22 -4.15 -2.57
N ASP A 59 6.83 -2.97 -2.59
CA ASP A 59 7.80 -2.53 -1.59
C ASP A 59 7.11 -2.41 -0.21
N LEU A 60 5.91 -1.81 -0.15
CA LEU A 60 5.08 -1.78 1.07
C LEU A 60 4.75 -3.20 1.56
N LEU A 61 4.31 -4.11 0.70
CA LEU A 61 4.03 -5.50 1.10
C LEU A 61 5.25 -6.19 1.73
N ALA A 62 6.46 -5.92 1.24
CA ALA A 62 7.69 -6.44 1.81
C ALA A 62 8.00 -5.83 3.20
N ASP A 63 7.81 -4.52 3.38
CA ASP A 63 7.96 -3.84 4.67
C ASP A 63 6.95 -4.36 5.71
N TYR A 64 5.67 -4.52 5.31
CA TYR A 64 4.63 -5.11 6.14
C TYR A 64 4.97 -6.56 6.54
N ASP A 65 5.43 -7.40 5.61
CA ASP A 65 5.84 -8.77 5.91
C ASP A 65 7.05 -8.81 6.87
N ALA A 66 8.04 -7.92 6.69
CA ALA A 66 9.20 -7.82 7.56
C ALA A 66 8.82 -7.36 8.99
N VAL A 67 7.90 -6.41 9.12
CA VAL A 67 7.38 -5.97 10.42
C VAL A 67 6.55 -7.06 11.09
N ILE A 68 5.66 -7.74 10.36
CA ILE A 68 4.85 -8.85 10.90
C ILE A 68 5.75 -9.99 11.41
N ALA A 69 6.80 -10.34 10.67
CA ALA A 69 7.74 -11.39 11.06
C ALA A 69 8.57 -11.02 12.31
N ARG A 70 8.90 -9.73 12.48
CA ARG A 70 9.68 -9.22 13.62
C ARG A 70 8.80 -8.86 14.83
N HIS A 71 7.51 -8.58 14.62
CA HIS A 71 6.58 -8.16 15.65
C HIS A 71 5.25 -8.95 15.61
N PRO A 72 5.25 -10.23 16.04
CA PRO A 72 4.07 -11.09 15.93
C PRO A 72 2.82 -10.56 16.62
N ALA A 73 2.96 -9.77 17.70
CA ALA A 73 1.82 -9.13 18.37
C ALA A 73 1.10 -8.07 17.51
N LEU A 74 1.70 -7.59 16.42
CA LEU A 74 1.05 -6.67 15.46
C LEU A 74 0.35 -7.41 14.29
N ALA A 75 0.57 -8.71 14.13
CA ALA A 75 0.18 -9.46 12.92
C ALA A 75 -1.31 -9.35 12.57
N ALA A 76 -2.19 -9.36 13.56
CA ALA A 76 -3.64 -9.26 13.35
C ALA A 76 -4.09 -7.87 12.84
N LEU A 77 -3.43 -6.79 13.28
CA LEU A 77 -3.70 -5.43 12.84
C LEU A 77 -3.11 -5.19 11.44
N LEU A 78 -1.83 -5.53 11.27
CA LEU A 78 -1.10 -5.30 10.03
C LEU A 78 -1.57 -6.21 8.89
N GLY A 79 -2.08 -7.41 9.18
CA GLY A 79 -2.63 -8.31 8.17
C GLY A 79 -3.82 -7.74 7.40
N GLY A 80 -4.63 -6.87 8.02
CA GLY A 80 -5.73 -6.17 7.35
C GLY A 80 -5.25 -5.14 6.34
N LEU A 81 -4.30 -4.29 6.75
CA LEU A 81 -3.67 -3.28 5.89
C LEU A 81 -2.90 -3.93 4.73
N ARG A 82 -2.10 -4.98 5.03
CA ARG A 82 -1.42 -5.81 4.02
C ARG A 82 -2.38 -6.35 2.96
N ALA A 83 -3.59 -6.77 3.36
CA ALA A 83 -4.59 -7.24 2.41
C ALA A 83 -5.07 -6.12 1.47
N HIS A 84 -5.19 -4.87 1.93
CA HIS A 84 -5.53 -3.73 1.07
C HIS A 84 -4.48 -3.49 -0.03
N HIS A 85 -3.17 -3.52 0.25
CA HIS A 85 -2.15 -3.38 -0.80
C HIS A 85 -2.20 -4.52 -1.84
N THR A 86 -2.52 -5.77 -1.41
CA THR A 86 -2.78 -6.84 -2.39
C THR A 86 -4.00 -6.57 -3.28
N GLN A 87 -5.02 -5.88 -2.75
CA GLN A 87 -6.18 -5.42 -3.51
C GLN A 87 -5.84 -4.22 -4.41
N HIS A 88 -4.95 -3.31 -4.00
CA HIS A 88 -4.43 -2.23 -4.86
C HIS A 88 -3.68 -2.79 -6.08
N LEU A 89 -2.80 -3.78 -5.87
CA LEU A 89 -2.13 -4.50 -6.97
C LEU A 89 -3.12 -5.18 -7.92
N ALA A 90 -4.17 -5.83 -7.38
CA ALA A 90 -5.21 -6.43 -8.20
C ALA A 90 -5.99 -5.38 -9.02
N ALA A 91 -6.30 -4.22 -8.44
CA ALA A 91 -6.96 -3.11 -9.12
C ALA A 91 -6.09 -2.50 -10.23
N LEU A 92 -4.79 -2.31 -9.96
CA LEU A 92 -3.81 -1.86 -10.96
C LEU A 92 -3.72 -2.85 -12.14
N ALA A 93 -3.61 -4.15 -11.86
CA ALA A 93 -3.56 -5.19 -12.89
C ALA A 93 -4.86 -5.30 -13.70
N ALA A 94 -6.03 -5.10 -13.07
CA ALA A 94 -7.32 -5.07 -13.76
C ALA A 94 -7.43 -3.84 -14.69
N GLN A 95 -7.00 -2.66 -14.25
CA GLN A 95 -7.04 -1.43 -15.04
C GLN A 95 -6.00 -1.42 -16.17
N VAL A 96 -4.83 -2.04 -15.94
CA VAL A 96 -3.71 -2.12 -16.88
C VAL A 96 -3.23 -3.58 -17.02
N PRO A 97 -3.93 -4.43 -17.81
CA PRO A 97 -3.59 -5.86 -17.97
C PRO A 97 -2.17 -6.13 -18.48
N ALA A 98 -1.54 -5.17 -19.15
CA ALA A 98 -0.14 -5.22 -19.59
C ALA A 98 0.89 -5.23 -18.44
N LEU A 99 0.46 -5.06 -17.18
CA LEU A 99 1.26 -5.38 -15.99
C LEU A 99 1.53 -6.89 -15.87
N ALA A 100 0.51 -7.73 -16.11
CA ALA A 100 0.61 -9.17 -15.93
C ALA A 100 1.45 -9.88 -17.00
N THR A 101 1.61 -9.27 -18.19
CA THR A 101 2.42 -9.82 -19.29
C THR A 101 3.92 -9.47 -19.18
N ALA A 102 4.31 -8.61 -18.24
CA ALA A 102 5.71 -8.29 -17.98
C ALA A 102 6.31 -9.30 -16.99
N SER A 103 6.75 -10.46 -17.48
CA SER A 103 7.52 -11.42 -16.67
C SER A 103 8.83 -10.79 -16.17
N PRO A 104 9.30 -11.14 -14.95
CA PRO A 104 10.48 -10.51 -14.34
C PRO A 104 11.82 -10.92 -14.98
N ASP A 105 11.88 -12.00 -15.76
CA ASP A 105 13.13 -12.56 -16.34
C ASP A 105 13.74 -11.75 -17.52
N GLY A 106 13.35 -10.48 -17.68
CA GLY A 106 13.71 -9.61 -18.80
C GLY A 106 14.93 -8.69 -18.59
N ALA A 107 15.84 -9.01 -17.66
CA ALA A 107 16.96 -8.14 -17.29
C ALA A 107 18.33 -8.66 -17.79
N THR A 108 18.64 -8.43 -19.06
CA THR A 108 19.97 -8.69 -19.65
C THR A 108 21.01 -7.72 -19.07
N PRO A 109 22.13 -8.17 -18.48
CA PRO A 109 23.15 -7.27 -17.92
C PRO A 109 24.05 -6.68 -19.01
N GLY A 110 23.64 -5.53 -19.55
CA GLY A 110 24.44 -4.73 -20.48
C GLY A 110 25.40 -3.78 -19.77
N GLY A 111 26.56 -4.28 -19.32
CA GLY A 111 27.65 -3.42 -18.87
C GLY A 111 28.39 -2.75 -20.05
N PRO A 112 29.14 -1.67 -19.77
CA PRO A 112 30.46 -1.57 -20.40
C PRO A 112 31.60 -1.29 -19.42
N SER A 113 32.68 -2.03 -19.67
CA SER A 113 34.10 -1.84 -19.35
C SER A 113 34.58 -0.64 -18.52
N ALA A 114 35.53 -0.98 -17.64
CA ALA A 114 36.40 -0.03 -16.96
C ALA A 114 37.30 0.77 -17.91
N THR A 115 37.70 1.96 -17.45
CA THR A 115 38.98 2.59 -17.83
C THR A 115 39.68 3.02 -16.55
N ALA A 116 40.77 2.35 -16.20
CA ALA A 116 41.65 2.76 -15.11
C ALA A 116 42.73 3.72 -15.65
N LEU A 117 43.06 4.76 -14.88
CA LEU A 117 44.33 5.47 -14.98
C LEU A 117 44.75 5.92 -13.58
N ALA A 118 46.03 5.80 -13.25
CA ALA A 118 46.53 5.87 -11.88
C ALA A 118 47.45 7.09 -11.64
N THR A 119 47.34 7.68 -10.43
CA THR A 119 48.39 8.20 -9.48
C THR A 119 49.71 8.84 -9.99
N PRO A 120 50.47 9.63 -9.17
CA PRO A 120 50.39 9.90 -7.72
C PRO A 120 50.28 11.43 -7.44
N SER A 121 50.62 12.06 -6.29
CA SER A 121 51.22 11.66 -5.00
C SER A 121 50.84 12.66 -3.88
N GLY A 122 51.18 12.37 -2.61
CA GLY A 122 51.04 13.34 -1.51
C GLY A 122 51.17 12.77 -0.09
N THR A 123 52.39 12.70 0.45
CA THR A 123 52.75 12.41 1.85
C THR A 123 52.08 13.44 2.81
N THR A 124 51.74 13.21 4.09
CA THR A 124 52.53 12.55 5.16
C THR A 124 51.68 12.32 6.45
N THR A 125 52.17 11.44 7.34
CA THR A 125 52.00 11.47 8.82
C THR A 125 50.78 10.78 9.46
N ALA A 126 51.06 9.69 10.19
CA ALA A 126 50.20 9.08 11.21
C ALA A 126 50.42 9.74 12.60
N PRO A 127 49.60 9.43 13.61
CA PRO A 127 49.95 8.30 14.47
C PRO A 127 48.76 7.38 14.83
N ALA A 128 49.08 6.20 15.37
CA ALA A 128 48.11 5.18 15.74
C ALA A 128 47.75 5.20 17.23
N VAL A 129 46.50 4.85 17.56
CA VAL A 129 46.09 4.04 18.73
C VAL A 129 44.60 3.66 18.60
N GLY A 130 44.21 2.49 19.11
CA GLY A 130 42.85 2.28 19.62
C GLY A 130 42.02 1.12 19.04
N ALA A 131 42.16 -0.06 19.65
CA ALA A 131 41.12 -1.06 19.87
C ALA A 131 40.27 -1.59 18.68
N SER A 132 40.61 -2.80 18.23
CA SER A 132 39.62 -3.74 17.69
C SER A 132 38.78 -4.35 18.82
N PRO A 133 37.44 -4.38 18.74
CA PRO A 133 36.66 -5.39 19.43
C PRO A 133 36.60 -6.66 18.57
N SER A 134 37.42 -7.66 18.91
CA SER A 134 37.07 -9.04 18.58
C SER A 134 35.88 -9.42 19.47
N GLY A 135 34.70 -9.57 18.88
CA GLY A 135 33.44 -9.66 19.60
C GLY A 135 32.48 -10.63 18.92
N SER A 136 32.71 -11.92 19.17
CA SER A 136 31.75 -13.03 19.15
C SER A 136 30.64 -13.06 18.09
N ALA A 137 30.60 -14.16 17.33
CA ALA A 137 29.36 -14.67 16.75
C ALA A 137 28.38 -15.07 17.88
N GLY A 138 27.68 -14.07 18.44
CA GLY A 138 26.58 -14.26 19.37
C GLY A 138 25.31 -14.67 18.62
N ALA A 139 24.47 -15.47 19.27
CA ALA A 139 23.18 -15.87 18.73
C ALA A 139 22.38 -14.67 18.22
N GLN A 140 21.59 -14.85 17.15
CA GLN A 140 20.63 -13.83 16.73
C GLN A 140 19.83 -13.38 17.96
N PRO A 141 19.78 -12.06 18.26
CA PRO A 141 18.87 -11.56 19.27
C PRO A 141 17.47 -12.04 18.92
N GLY A 142 16.76 -12.62 19.90
CA GLY A 142 15.33 -12.85 19.75
C GLY A 142 14.67 -11.52 19.39
N ALA A 143 13.78 -11.53 18.41
CA ALA A 143 13.13 -10.32 17.93
C ALA A 143 12.51 -9.53 19.10
N ASP A 144 12.92 -8.27 19.26
CA ASP A 144 12.42 -7.41 20.32
C ASP A 144 10.97 -7.00 20.01
N ASP A 145 10.01 -7.72 20.59
CA ASP A 145 8.58 -7.42 20.47
C ASP A 145 8.04 -6.52 21.60
N SER A 146 8.93 -5.76 22.26
CA SER A 146 8.54 -4.82 23.31
C SER A 146 7.56 -3.76 22.80
N PRO A 147 6.71 -3.18 23.67
CA PRO A 147 5.77 -2.12 23.27
C PRO A 147 6.45 -0.92 22.59
N ALA A 148 7.68 -0.58 22.98
CA ALA A 148 8.45 0.50 22.38
C ALA A 148 8.97 0.14 20.97
N ALA A 149 9.47 -1.08 20.77
CA ALA A 149 9.89 -1.54 19.45
C ALA A 149 8.70 -1.62 18.47
N ARG A 150 7.55 -2.13 18.94
CA ARG A 150 6.31 -2.12 18.16
C ARG A 150 5.81 -0.70 17.82
N ALA A 151 5.95 0.25 18.73
CA ALA A 151 5.63 1.65 18.48
C ALA A 151 6.52 2.26 17.37
N SER A 152 7.83 1.98 17.39
CA SER A 152 8.75 2.40 16.32
C SER A 152 8.35 1.82 14.97
N ALA A 153 8.07 0.50 14.92
CA ALA A 153 7.69 -0.18 13.68
C ALA A 153 6.38 0.36 13.08
N LEU A 154 5.39 0.73 13.90
CA LEU A 154 4.17 1.39 13.42
C LEU A 154 4.43 2.80 12.87
N ALA A 155 5.33 3.56 13.51
CA ALA A 155 5.72 4.90 13.04
C ALA A 155 6.57 4.87 11.75
N GLU A 156 7.41 3.85 11.60
CA GLU A 156 8.18 3.54 10.38
C GLU A 156 7.22 3.21 9.22
N LEU A 157 6.30 2.25 9.40
CA LEU A 157 5.27 1.93 8.38
C LEU A 157 4.40 3.14 8.05
N ALA A 158 3.94 3.92 9.04
CA ALA A 158 3.16 5.13 8.79
C ALA A 158 3.92 6.16 7.92
N THR A 159 5.25 6.14 7.97
CA THR A 159 6.11 7.00 7.15
C THR A 159 6.28 6.44 5.74
N ALA A 160 6.42 5.12 5.59
CA ALA A 160 6.40 4.45 4.28
C ALA A 160 5.08 4.69 3.54
N GLU A 161 3.93 4.60 4.22
CA GLU A 161 2.60 4.91 3.69
C GLU A 161 2.49 6.35 3.18
N ARG A 162 2.99 7.33 3.94
CA ARG A 162 3.03 8.74 3.48
C ARG A 162 3.90 8.91 2.24
N THR A 163 5.06 8.23 2.18
CA THR A 163 5.93 8.23 1.02
C THR A 163 5.25 7.60 -0.20
N ALA A 164 4.52 6.50 -0.03
CA ALA A 164 3.71 5.88 -1.08
C ALA A 164 2.58 6.79 -1.56
N ALA A 165 1.85 7.44 -0.64
CA ALA A 165 0.82 8.41 -0.97
C ALA A 165 1.35 9.56 -1.84
N ASP A 166 2.55 10.09 -1.54
CA ASP A 166 3.18 11.13 -2.33
C ASP A 166 3.70 10.62 -3.70
N ALA A 167 4.19 9.38 -3.78
CA ALA A 167 4.55 8.74 -5.06
C ALA A 167 3.32 8.51 -5.96
N HIS A 168 2.21 8.08 -5.39
CA HIS A 168 0.92 7.94 -6.08
C HIS A 168 0.37 9.31 -6.50
N ARG A 169 0.53 10.35 -5.67
CA ARG A 169 0.19 11.75 -6.03
C ARG A 169 0.99 12.22 -7.24
N ALA A 170 2.31 12.01 -7.25
CA ALA A 170 3.18 12.40 -8.36
C ALA A 170 2.79 11.65 -9.65
N SER A 171 2.54 10.35 -9.56
CA SER A 171 2.09 9.52 -10.68
C SER A 171 0.72 9.95 -11.22
N CYS A 172 -0.22 10.30 -10.33
CA CYS A 172 -1.54 10.81 -10.69
C CYS A 172 -1.49 12.11 -11.51
N LEU A 173 -0.49 12.98 -11.27
CA LEU A 173 -0.32 14.23 -12.01
C LEU A 173 0.32 14.04 -13.39
N ALA A 174 0.94 12.89 -13.65
CA ALA A 174 1.56 12.55 -14.93
C ALA A 174 0.70 11.62 -15.81
N ALA A 175 -0.21 10.85 -15.21
CA ALA A 175 -1.09 9.90 -15.89
C ALA A 175 -2.23 10.59 -16.67
N THR A 176 -2.81 9.86 -17.62
CA THR A 176 -4.03 10.29 -18.34
C THR A 176 -5.29 10.08 -17.49
N SER A 177 -6.41 10.63 -17.96
CA SER A 177 -7.72 10.50 -17.30
C SER A 177 -8.19 9.06 -17.10
N GLY A 178 -7.65 8.09 -17.83
CA GLY A 178 -7.98 6.67 -17.68
C GLY A 178 -7.34 5.98 -16.47
N LEU A 179 -6.26 6.54 -15.90
CA LEU A 179 -5.53 5.95 -14.76
C LEU A 179 -5.44 6.91 -13.56
N ALA A 180 -5.43 8.22 -13.79
CA ALA A 180 -5.36 9.22 -12.72
C ALA A 180 -6.41 9.03 -11.59
N PRO A 181 -7.69 8.67 -11.84
CA PRO A 181 -8.66 8.42 -10.76
C PRO A 181 -8.26 7.25 -9.84
N LEU A 182 -7.67 6.19 -10.38
CA LEU A 182 -7.20 5.04 -9.60
C LEU A 182 -5.99 5.44 -8.74
N LEU A 183 -5.03 6.18 -9.30
CA LEU A 183 -3.86 6.67 -8.56
C LEU A 183 -4.25 7.67 -7.46
N ALA A 184 -5.26 8.51 -7.70
CA ALA A 184 -5.84 9.38 -6.68
C ALA A 184 -6.52 8.58 -5.55
N SER A 185 -7.16 7.46 -5.87
CA SER A 185 -7.77 6.55 -4.88
C SER A 185 -6.72 5.82 -4.03
N LEU A 186 -5.65 5.29 -4.65
CA LEU A 186 -4.52 4.69 -3.93
C LEU A 186 -3.88 5.73 -2.99
N ARG A 187 -3.58 6.93 -3.50
CA ARG A 187 -3.08 8.05 -2.70
C ARG A 187 -3.96 8.40 -1.49
N ALA A 188 -5.28 8.26 -1.62
CA ALA A 188 -6.21 8.48 -0.52
C ALA A 188 -6.18 7.32 0.50
N ALA A 189 -6.12 6.06 0.02
CA ALA A 189 -6.00 4.87 0.86
C ALA A 189 -4.72 4.91 1.72
N GLU A 190 -3.55 5.13 1.12
CA GLU A 190 -2.28 5.15 1.86
C GLU A 190 -2.22 6.33 2.86
N SER A 191 -2.87 7.45 2.54
CA SER A 191 -3.04 8.56 3.51
C SER A 191 -3.84 8.09 4.74
N CYS A 192 -4.95 7.36 4.53
CA CYS A 192 -5.75 6.81 5.62
C CYS A 192 -5.02 5.68 6.38
N HIS A 193 -4.22 4.85 5.70
CA HIS A 193 -3.39 3.83 6.34
C HIS A 193 -2.32 4.46 7.25
N ALA A 194 -1.64 5.51 6.77
CA ALA A 194 -0.70 6.29 7.58
C ALA A 194 -1.35 6.88 8.85
N ASP A 195 -2.56 7.42 8.73
CA ASP A 195 -3.31 7.97 9.87
C ASP A 195 -3.70 6.86 10.87
N LEU A 196 -4.20 5.72 10.38
CA LEU A 196 -4.56 4.56 11.21
C LEU A 196 -3.36 3.98 11.96
N LEU A 197 -2.21 3.84 11.30
CA LEU A 197 -0.96 3.39 11.93
C LEU A 197 -0.46 4.40 12.98
N SER A 198 -0.56 5.70 12.68
CA SER A 198 -0.18 6.77 13.61
C SER A 198 -1.08 6.79 14.86
N LEU A 199 -2.37 6.44 14.72
CA LEU A 199 -3.32 6.28 15.84
C LEU A 199 -3.15 4.95 16.61
N ALA A 200 -2.56 3.92 15.98
CA ALA A 200 -2.26 2.64 16.62
C ALA A 200 -0.94 2.64 17.40
N GLY A 201 -0.04 3.57 17.10
CA GLY A 201 1.10 3.90 17.96
C GLY A 201 0.62 4.45 19.31
N PRO A 202 1.41 4.30 20.39
CA PRO A 202 1.06 4.90 21.68
C PRO A 202 0.95 6.42 21.54
N ALA A 203 -0.16 6.98 22.03
CA ALA A 203 -0.18 8.39 22.38
C ALA A 203 0.90 8.63 23.45
N GLY A 204 1.82 9.56 23.16
CA GLY A 204 2.94 9.91 24.03
C GLY A 204 2.52 10.61 25.32
#